data_AF-A0A820BI44-F1
#
_entry.id   AF-A0A820BI44-F1
#
_cell.length_a   1.000
_cell.length_b   1.000
_cell.length_c   1.000
_cell.angle_alpha   90.00
_cell.angle_beta   90.00
_cell.angle_gamma   90.00
#
_symmetry.space_group_name_H-M   'P 1'
#
loop_
_entity.id
_entity.type
_entity.pdbx_description
1 polymer ?
#
loop_
_entity_poly.entity_id
_entity_poly.type
_entity_poly.pdbx_seq_one_letter_code
_entity_poly.pdbx_strand_id
1 'polypeptide(L)'
;MTLSAKYICDDPIGVRLLSALPYADVVFGYEDEAKVLAKTQLHVQSSNLHAVLEAIRDTPKWNRGRPRIVVVTKIPERTTVATVDGIKEYRWKKPSKVIDTHGCGDALAGGMKRFQFFSF
;
A
#
# COMPACT_ATOMS: atom_id res chain seq x y z
N MET A 1 7.15 3.04 -3.81
CA MET A 1 6.28 4.23 -3.75
C MET A 1 5.50 4.17 -2.45
N THR A 2 5.24 5.31 -1.82
CA THR A 2 4.47 5.40 -0.58
C THR A 2 3.18 6.20 -0.83
N LEU A 3 2.08 5.82 -0.19
CA LEU A 3 0.80 6.53 -0.26
C LEU A 3 0.79 7.77 0.64
N SER A 4 1.63 7.76 1.69
CA SER A 4 2.02 8.85 2.60
C SER A 4 0.91 9.53 3.42
N ALA A 5 -0.20 9.94 2.79
CA ALA A 5 -1.36 10.55 3.44
C ALA A 5 -2.64 10.38 2.62
N LYS A 6 -3.80 10.40 3.29
CA LYS A 6 -5.13 10.27 2.64
C LYS A 6 -5.35 11.34 1.57
N TYR A 7 -4.97 12.58 1.86
CA TYR A 7 -5.11 13.71 0.94
C TYR A 7 -4.31 13.55 -0.36
N ILE A 8 -3.20 12.79 -0.34
CA ILE A 8 -2.40 12.51 -1.55
C ILE A 8 -3.11 11.47 -2.43
N CYS A 9 -3.85 10.55 -1.82
CA CYS A 9 -4.64 9.53 -2.51
C CYS A 9 -5.98 10.06 -3.04
N ASP A 10 -6.40 11.25 -2.61
CA ASP A 10 -7.65 11.88 -2.97
C ASP A 10 -7.47 12.93 -4.07
N ASP A 11 -8.56 13.34 -4.71
CA ASP A 11 -8.52 14.33 -5.78
C ASP A 11 -8.16 15.74 -5.26
N PRO A 12 -7.39 16.53 -6.04
CA PRO A 12 -6.90 16.27 -7.40
C PRO A 12 -5.51 15.61 -7.45
N ILE A 13 -4.86 15.38 -6.31
CA ILE A 13 -3.47 14.88 -6.24
C ILE A 13 -3.41 13.39 -6.62
N GLY A 14 -4.45 12.63 -6.28
CA GLY A 14 -4.57 11.20 -6.56
C GLY A 14 -4.38 10.84 -8.03
N VAL A 15 -4.81 11.71 -8.96
CA VAL A 15 -4.60 11.51 -10.40
C VAL A 15 -3.10 11.45 -10.76
N ARG A 16 -2.27 12.28 -10.11
CA ARG A 16 -0.81 12.27 -10.31
C ARG A 16 -0.16 11.06 -9.65
N LEU A 17 -0.70 10.61 -8.51
CA LEU A 17 -0.25 9.37 -7.88
C LEU A 17 -0.59 8.15 -8.76
N LEU A 18 -1.78 8.13 -9.38
CA LEU A 18 -2.21 7.08 -10.29
C LEU A 18 -1.35 7.04 -11.55
N SER A 19 -0.92 8.18 -12.09
CA SER A 19 -0.02 8.20 -13.25
C SER A 19 1.40 7.72 -12.94
N ALA A 20 1.83 7.79 -11.68
CA ALA A 20 3.10 7.23 -11.20
C ALA A 20 3.02 5.72 -10.88
N LEU A 21 1.82 5.23 -10.55
CA LEU A 21 1.57 3.84 -10.12
C LEU A 21 2.10 2.79 -11.13
N PRO A 22 2.01 2.95 -12.47
CA PRO A 22 2.55 2.00 -13.45
C PRO A 22 4.06 1.73 -13.36
N TYR A 23 4.82 2.62 -12.73
CA TYR A 23 6.26 2.48 -12.54
C TYR A 23 6.64 1.97 -11.14
N ALA A 24 5.66 1.83 -10.24
CA ALA A 24 5.90 1.34 -8.89
C ALA A 24 5.84 -0.19 -8.82
N ASP A 25 7.00 -0.82 -8.58
CA ASP A 25 7.10 -2.25 -8.26
C ASP A 25 6.56 -2.57 -6.86
N VAL A 26 6.82 -1.70 -5.88
CA VAL A 26 6.36 -1.86 -4.49
C VAL A 26 5.64 -0.60 -4.04
N VAL A 27 4.44 -0.78 -3.48
CA VAL A 27 3.58 0.29 -2.94
C VAL A 27 3.41 0.06 -1.45
N PHE A 28 3.70 1.08 -0.64
CA PHE A 28 3.51 1.06 0.81
C PHE A 28 2.44 2.06 1.22
N GLY A 29 1.65 1.74 2.24
CA GLY A 29 0.72 2.71 2.80
C GLY A 29 -0.02 2.23 4.03
N TYR A 30 -1.02 3.00 4.42
CA TYR A 30 -1.97 2.69 5.48
C TYR A 30 -3.31 2.21 4.93
N GLU A 31 -4.08 1.47 5.73
CA GLU A 31 -5.40 0.94 5.33
C GLU A 31 -6.32 2.02 4.77
N ASP A 32 -6.40 3.16 5.45
CA ASP A 32 -7.29 4.24 5.04
C ASP A 32 -6.85 4.92 3.74
N GLU A 33 -5.54 5.05 3.51
CA GLU A 33 -4.98 5.62 2.28
C GLU A 33 -5.29 4.73 1.09
N ALA A 34 -5.08 3.41 1.25
CA ALA A 34 -5.39 2.42 0.23
C ALA A 34 -6.89 2.42 -0.11
N LYS A 35 -7.76 2.53 0.91
CA LYS A 35 -9.22 2.64 0.70
C LYS A 35 -9.61 3.91 -0.03
N VAL A 36 -9.01 5.05 0.32
CA VAL A 36 -9.25 6.32 -0.38
C VAL A 36 -8.82 6.19 -1.84
N LEU A 37 -7.59 5.75 -2.10
CA LEU A 37 -7.08 5.54 -3.46
C LEU A 37 -7.98 4.63 -4.30
N ALA A 38 -8.38 3.48 -3.72
CA ALA A 38 -9.23 2.53 -4.42
C ALA A 38 -10.62 3.12 -4.73
N LYS A 39 -11.19 3.89 -3.81
CA LYS A 39 -12.50 4.51 -4.00
C LYS A 39 -12.47 5.64 -5.04
N THR A 40 -11.50 6.55 -4.93
CA THR A 40 -11.46 7.79 -5.71
C THR A 40 -10.86 7.55 -7.10
N GLN A 41 -9.74 6.84 -7.17
CA GLN A 41 -8.96 6.68 -8.41
C GLN A 41 -9.26 5.38 -9.15
N LEU A 42 -9.62 4.30 -8.44
CA LEU A 42 -9.88 2.99 -9.06
C LEU A 42 -11.38 2.65 -9.15
N HIS A 43 -12.24 3.49 -8.57
CA HIS A 43 -13.69 3.28 -8.47
C HIS A 43 -14.09 1.93 -7.85
N VAL A 44 -13.23 1.38 -7.00
CA VAL A 44 -13.49 0.14 -6.24
C VAL A 44 -14.08 0.50 -4.89
N GLN A 45 -15.38 0.27 -4.75
CA GLN A 45 -16.09 0.44 -3.48
C GLN A 45 -16.13 -0.87 -2.70
N SER A 46 -15.03 -1.18 -2.01
CA SER A 46 -14.95 -2.35 -1.14
C SER A 46 -14.52 -1.95 0.27
N SER A 47 -15.23 -2.49 1.26
CA SER A 47 -14.82 -2.42 2.67
C SER A 47 -13.76 -3.46 3.03
N ASN A 48 -13.60 -4.48 2.18
CA ASN A 48 -12.62 -5.53 2.37
C ASN A 48 -11.23 -5.04 1.92
N LEU A 49 -10.31 -4.92 2.89
CA LEU A 49 -8.92 -4.53 2.64
C LEU A 49 -8.25 -5.44 1.60
N HIS A 50 -8.53 -6.74 1.61
CA HIS A 50 -7.91 -7.67 0.66
C HIS A 50 -8.25 -7.33 -0.79
N ALA A 51 -9.55 -7.12 -1.08
CA ALA A 51 -10.01 -6.71 -2.39
C ALA A 51 -9.46 -5.34 -2.81
N VAL A 52 -9.31 -4.41 -1.86
CA VAL A 52 -8.68 -3.11 -2.10
C VAL A 52 -7.21 -3.27 -2.51
N LEU A 53 -6.44 -4.12 -1.82
CA LEU A 53 -5.03 -4.33 -2.14
C LEU A 53 -4.83 -5.08 -3.46
N GLU A 54 -5.70 -6.05 -3.77
CA GLU A 54 -5.70 -6.73 -5.06
C GLU A 54 -6.01 -5.76 -6.20
N ALA A 55 -7.01 -4.89 -6.04
CA ALA A 55 -7.31 -3.87 -7.03
C ALA A 55 -6.11 -2.93 -7.28
N ILE A 56 -5.41 -2.48 -6.22
CA ILE A 56 -4.21 -1.64 -6.35
C ILE A 56 -3.07 -2.41 -7.01
N ARG A 57 -2.88 -3.69 -6.63
CA ARG A 57 -1.87 -4.60 -7.21
C ARG A 57 -2.07 -4.74 -8.71
N ASP A 58 -3.31 -4.95 -9.15
CA ASP A 58 -3.68 -5.30 -10.52
C ASP A 58 -3.82 -4.08 -11.45
N THR A 59 -3.61 -2.86 -10.94
CA THR A 59 -3.57 -1.67 -11.80
C THR A 59 -2.46 -1.79 -12.86
N PRO A 60 -2.61 -1.14 -14.03
CA PRO A 60 -1.66 -1.25 -15.13
C PRO A 60 -0.21 -1.01 -14.69
N LYS A 61 0.71 -1.79 -15.25
CA LYS A 61 2.14 -1.74 -14.94
C LYS A 61 2.98 -1.80 -16.20
N TRP A 62 3.99 -0.93 -16.29
CA TRP A 62 4.87 -0.85 -17.46
C TRP A 62 5.84 -2.03 -17.51
N ASN A 63 6.56 -2.26 -16.41
CA ASN A 63 7.47 -3.39 -16.30
C ASN A 63 6.70 -4.69 -16.00
N ARG A 64 6.50 -5.54 -17.00
CA ARG A 64 5.81 -6.84 -16.83
C ARG A 64 6.70 -7.94 -16.22
N GLY A 65 8.02 -7.75 -16.17
CA GLY A 65 8.96 -8.74 -15.63
C GLY A 65 9.01 -8.81 -14.11
N ARG A 66 8.36 -7.86 -13.41
CA ARG A 66 8.24 -7.85 -11.94
C ARG A 66 6.80 -7.61 -11.55
N PRO A 67 6.13 -8.49 -10.82
CA PRO A 67 4.79 -8.21 -10.33
C PRO A 67 4.80 -7.08 -9.30
N ARG A 68 3.68 -6.35 -9.18
CA ARG A 68 3.53 -5.33 -8.13
C ARG A 68 3.32 -6.02 -6.78
N ILE A 69 3.98 -5.49 -5.75
CA ILE A 69 3.75 -5.85 -4.35
C ILE A 69 3.11 -4.65 -3.65
N VAL A 70 2.01 -4.88 -2.93
CA VAL A 70 1.34 -3.83 -2.15
C VAL A 70 1.41 -4.20 -0.67
N VAL A 71 2.05 -3.34 0.12
CA VAL A 71 2.26 -3.54 1.56
C VAL A 71 1.49 -2.46 2.31
N VAL A 72 0.47 -2.87 3.05
CA VAL A 72 -0.35 -1.94 3.81
C VAL A 72 -0.38 -2.30 5.28
N THR A 73 -0.17 -1.30 6.12
CA THR A 73 -0.23 -1.47 7.57
C THR A 73 -1.58 -1.02 8.10
N LYS A 74 -2.09 -1.76 9.09
CA LYS A 74 -3.28 -1.43 9.88
C LYS A 74 -2.90 -1.46 11.35
N ILE A 75 -2.95 -0.30 11.99
CA ILE A 75 -2.80 -0.20 13.44
C ILE A 75 -4.15 -0.55 14.07
N PRO A 76 -4.18 -1.29 15.19
CA PRO A 76 -3.04 -1.78 15.98
C PRO A 76 -2.60 -3.24 15.69
N GLU A 77 -3.05 -3.86 14.59
CA GLU A 77 -3.12 -5.32 14.53
C GLU A 77 -2.19 -6.02 13.53
N ARG A 78 -1.99 -5.47 12.32
CA ARG A 78 -1.37 -6.26 11.24
C ARG A 78 -0.83 -5.44 10.08
N THR A 79 0.15 -6.01 9.40
CA THR A 79 0.62 -5.58 8.08
C THR A 79 0.21 -6.62 7.05
N THR A 80 -0.50 -6.20 6.02
CA THR A 80 -1.00 -7.04 4.94
C THR A 80 -0.16 -6.80 3.68
N VAL A 81 0.32 -7.88 3.07
CA VAL A 81 1.14 -7.87 1.87
C VAL A 81 0.38 -8.59 0.76
N ALA A 82 0.03 -7.89 -0.31
CA ALA A 82 -0.56 -8.47 -1.51
C ALA A 82 0.52 -8.67 -2.58
N THR A 83 0.64 -9.90 -3.06
CA THR A 83 1.57 -10.35 -4.12
C THR A 83 0.78 -11.08 -5.20
N VAL A 84 1.42 -11.52 -6.28
CA VAL A 84 0.78 -12.39 -7.29
C VAL A 84 0.39 -13.75 -6.73
N ASP A 85 1.13 -14.26 -5.75
CA ASP A 85 0.86 -15.56 -5.11
C ASP A 85 -0.25 -15.46 -4.06
N GLY A 86 -0.82 -14.27 -3.86
CA GLY A 86 -1.90 -14.00 -2.93
C GLY A 86 -1.51 -13.03 -1.80
N ILE A 87 -2.31 -13.06 -0.74
CA ILE A 87 -2.24 -12.12 0.38
C ILE A 87 -1.64 -12.81 1.60
N LYS A 88 -0.65 -12.16 2.23
CA LYS A 88 -0.05 -12.58 3.50
C LYS A 88 -0.28 -11.52 4.56
N GLU A 89 -0.62 -11.94 5.77
CA GLU A 89 -0.79 -11.04 6.92
C GLU A 89 0.26 -11.32 7.99
N TYR A 90 0.90 -10.26 8.45
CA TYR A 90 1.89 -10.28 9.52
C TYR A 90 1.34 -9.52 10.72
N ARG A 91 1.01 -10.25 11.80
CA ARG A 91 0.55 -9.64 13.04
C ARG A 91 1.72 -9.21 13.90
N TRP A 92 1.57 -8.07 14.55
CA TRP A 92 2.61 -7.50 15.41
C TRP A 92 1.98 -6.93 16.69
N LYS A 93 2.79 -6.74 17.74
CA LYS A 93 2.29 -6.31 19.05
C LYS A 93 1.93 -4.83 19.03
N LYS A 94 0.70 -4.49 19.45
CA LYS A 94 0.21 -3.12 19.55
C LYS A 94 1.22 -2.21 20.30
N PRO A 95 1.58 -1.03 19.77
CA PRO A 95 2.44 -0.09 20.49
C PRO A 95 1.63 0.53 21.62
N SER A 96 2.28 0.82 22.75
CA SER A 96 1.66 1.51 23.88
C SER A 96 1.26 2.96 23.57
N LYS A 97 1.85 3.57 22.53
CA LYS A 97 1.55 4.94 22.11
C LYS A 97 1.61 5.06 20.58
N VAL A 98 0.46 5.28 19.95
CA VAL A 98 0.37 5.69 18.54
C VAL A 98 -0.28 7.06 18.53
N ILE A 99 0.52 8.09 18.21
CA ILE A 99 0.06 9.49 18.16
C ILE A 99 -0.29 9.87 16.72
N ASP A 100 0.43 9.30 15.76
CA ASP A 100 0.27 9.59 14.34
C ASP A 100 0.60 8.35 13.48
N THR A 101 -0.08 8.21 12.34
CA THR A 101 0.13 7.16 11.34
C THR A 101 0.64 7.72 10.01
N HIS A 102 0.68 9.05 9.85
CA HIS A 102 1.30 9.68 8.69
C HIS A 102 2.79 9.30 8.63
N GLY A 103 3.28 8.97 7.43
CA GLY A 103 4.67 8.55 7.24
C GLY A 103 5.00 7.13 7.72
N CYS A 104 4.03 6.36 8.23
CA CYS A 104 4.25 4.94 8.56
C CYS A 104 4.68 4.13 7.32
N GLY A 105 4.11 4.46 6.15
CA GLY A 105 4.53 3.89 4.87
C GLY A 105 5.99 4.21 4.50
N ASP A 106 6.47 5.42 4.82
CA ASP A 106 7.85 5.83 4.55
C ASP A 106 8.84 5.14 5.49
N ALA A 107 8.50 5.00 6.77
CA ALA A 107 9.30 4.23 7.74
C ALA A 107 9.39 2.75 7.34
N LEU A 108 8.28 2.15 6.90
CA LEU A 108 8.25 0.77 6.43
C LEU A 108 9.06 0.59 5.13
N ALA A 109 8.93 1.53 4.19
CA ALA A 109 9.72 1.53 2.96
C ALA A 109 11.22 1.66 3.26
N GLY A 110 11.61 2.52 4.21
CA GLY A 110 12.99 2.67 4.67
C GLY A 110 13.54 1.38 5.30
N GLY A 111 12.77 0.74 6.17
CA GLY A 111 13.11 -0.55 6.77
C GLY A 111 13.27 -1.65 5.72
N MET A 112 12.30 -1.79 4.80
CA MET A 112 12.33 -2.83 3.78
C MET A 112 13.49 -2.65 2.79
N LYS A 113 13.84 -1.41 2.42
CA LYS A 113 15.03 -1.13 1.60
C LYS A 113 16.33 -1.53 2.29
N ARG A 114 16.41 -1.43 3.62
CA ARG A 114 17.56 -1.94 4.39
C ARG A 114 17.56 -3.48 4.49
N PHE A 115 16.37 -4.09 4.38
CA PHE A 115 16.13 -5.53 4.43
C PHE A 115 15.97 -6.18 3.03
N GLN A 116 16.60 -5.62 1.99
CA GLN A 116 16.56 -6.12 0.59
C GLN A 116 17.19 -7.52 0.37
N PHE A 117 17.22 -8.35 1.43
CA PHE A 117 17.67 -9.74 1.52
C PHE A 117 16.53 -10.75 1.75
N PHE A 118 15.27 -10.37 1.53
CA PHE A 118 14.21 -11.37 1.34
C PHE A 118 13.77 -11.37 -0.12
N SER A 119 14.17 -12.42 -0.83
CA SER A 119 13.52 -12.84 -2.07
C SER A 119 12.04 -13.03 -1.80
N PHE A 120 11.22 -12.16 -2.37
CA PHE A 120 9.81 -12.42 -2.66
C PHE A 120 9.72 -12.92 -4.10
#